data_AF-A0A2C9D2A8-F1
#
_entry.id   AF-A0A2C9D2A8-F1
#
_cell.length_a   1.000
_cell.length_b   1.000
_cell.length_c   1.000
_cell.angle_alpha   90.00
_cell.angle_beta   90.00
_cell.angle_gamma   90.00
#
_symmetry.space_group_name_H-M   'P 1'
#
loop_
_entity.id
_entity.type
_entity.pdbx_description
1 polymer ?
#
loop_
_entity_poly.entity_id
_entity_poly.type
_entity_poly.pdbx_seq_one_letter_code
_entity_poly.pdbx_strand_id
1 'polypeptide(L)'
;MAPKVGHNSQAGGVAAGQLKAFVERIERLEEEKKVIADDIKEVYAEAKGNGFDTKILKKAVALRKKDPAEREEEETILQLYLQALGMLPQEEDDI
;
A
#
# COMPACT_ATOMS: atom_id res chain seq x y z
N MET A 1 14.78 36.44 -52.04
CA MET A 1 15.46 36.19 -50.76
C MET A 1 14.70 36.91 -49.66
N ALA A 2 13.99 36.18 -48.79
CA ALA A 2 13.42 36.69 -47.54
C ALA A 2 13.52 35.56 -46.50
N PRO A 3 14.13 35.78 -45.33
CA PRO A 3 14.46 34.72 -44.38
C PRO A 3 13.47 34.56 -43.23
N LYS A 4 13.59 33.38 -42.62
CA LYS A 4 13.38 33.01 -41.20
C LYS A 4 11.96 32.73 -40.70
N VAL A 5 11.62 31.44 -40.81
CA VAL A 5 10.85 30.67 -39.85
C VAL A 5 11.34 30.95 -38.41
N GLY A 6 10.43 31.41 -37.56
CA GLY A 6 10.65 31.58 -36.13
C GLY A 6 10.82 30.22 -35.45
N HIS A 7 11.97 30.02 -34.82
CA HIS A 7 12.29 28.82 -34.07
C HIS A 7 11.54 28.81 -32.73
N ASN A 8 10.68 27.81 -32.54
CA ASN A 8 9.94 27.57 -31.29
C ASN A 8 10.82 26.99 -30.15
N SER A 9 12.11 27.34 -30.14
CA SER A 9 13.16 26.68 -29.34
C SER A 9 13.16 27.04 -27.85
N GLN A 10 12.34 27.99 -27.40
CA GLN A 10 12.29 28.36 -25.97
C GLN A 10 11.26 27.57 -25.17
N ALA A 11 10.12 27.19 -25.75
CA ALA A 11 9.07 26.44 -25.06
C ALA A 11 9.47 24.97 -24.83
N GLY A 12 10.16 24.35 -25.79
CA GLY A 12 10.62 22.96 -25.68
C GLY A 12 11.72 22.75 -24.62
N GLY A 13 12.58 23.75 -24.40
CA GLY A 13 13.66 23.67 -23.40
C GLY A 13 13.16 23.75 -21.95
N VAL A 14 12.19 24.65 -21.67
CA VAL A 14 11.59 24.77 -20.33
C VAL A 14 10.75 23.54 -19.98
N ALA A 15 9.95 23.04 -20.93
CA ALA A 15 9.16 21.83 -20.74
C ALA A 15 10.04 20.58 -20.53
N ALA A 16 11.16 20.45 -21.26
CA ALA A 16 12.11 19.36 -21.07
C ALA A 16 12.82 19.43 -19.71
N GLY A 17 13.19 20.63 -19.24
CA GLY A 17 13.78 20.82 -17.91
C GLY A 17 12.84 20.44 -16.77
N GLN A 18 11.57 20.82 -16.87
CA GLN A 18 10.55 20.45 -15.87
C GLN A 18 10.28 18.94 -15.86
N LEU A 19 10.20 18.30 -17.03
CA LEU A 19 10.06 16.86 -17.15
C LEU A 19 11.24 16.13 -16.50
N LYS A 20 12.48 16.56 -16.78
CA LYS A 20 13.69 15.99 -16.18
C LYS A 20 13.67 16.09 -14.65
N ALA A 21 13.28 17.25 -14.11
CA ALA A 21 13.17 17.45 -12.67
C ALA A 21 12.10 16.54 -12.02
N PHE A 22 10.98 16.26 -12.70
CA PHE A 22 10.00 15.29 -12.21
C PHE A 22 10.54 13.86 -12.22
N VAL A 23 11.21 13.43 -13.31
CA VAL A 23 11.80 12.09 -13.42
C VAL A 23 12.82 11.85 -12.32
N GLU A 24 13.79 12.76 -12.16
CA GLU A 24 14.84 12.62 -11.13
C GLU A 24 14.27 12.54 -9.71
N ARG A 25 13.19 13.29 -9.43
CA ARG A 25 12.50 13.22 -8.14
C ARG A 25 11.78 11.89 -7.95
N ILE A 26 11.14 11.35 -8.98
CA ILE A 26 10.44 10.07 -8.92
C ILE A 26 11.43 8.92 -8.74
N GLU A 27 12.54 8.92 -9.48
CA GLU A 27 13.58 7.88 -9.38
C GLU A 27 14.15 7.81 -7.96
N ARG A 28 14.47 8.96 -7.37
CA ARG A 28 14.91 9.02 -5.97
C ARG A 28 13.85 8.46 -5.00
N LEU A 29 12.58 8.81 -5.19
CA LEU A 29 11.49 8.30 -4.35
C LEU A 29 11.28 6.79 -4.51
N GLU A 30 11.47 6.23 -5.70
CA GLU A 30 11.41 4.78 -5.93
C GLU A 30 12.61 4.06 -5.27
N GLU A 31 13.81 4.66 -5.25
CA GLU A 31 14.94 4.14 -4.48
C GLU A 31 14.66 4.15 -2.98
N GLU A 32 14.17 5.27 -2.42
CA GLU A 32 13.78 5.38 -1.01
C GLU A 32 12.70 4.34 -0.64
N LYS A 33 11.69 4.18 -1.49
CA LYS A 33 10.64 3.17 -1.32
C LYS A 33 11.19 1.75 -1.34
N LYS A 34 12.20 1.46 -2.17
CA LYS A 34 12.87 0.16 -2.20
C LYS A 34 13.58 -0.13 -0.88
N VAL A 35 14.34 0.83 -0.36
CA VAL A 35 15.02 0.70 0.94
C VAL A 35 14.00 0.39 2.04
N ILE A 36 12.93 1.16 2.14
CA ILE A 36 11.85 0.93 3.12
C ILE A 36 11.21 -0.45 2.93
N ALA A 37 10.99 -0.88 1.68
CA ALA A 37 10.41 -2.18 1.39
C ALA A 37 11.34 -3.33 1.81
N ASP A 38 12.65 -3.16 1.69
CA ASP A 38 13.64 -4.13 2.13
C ASP A 38 13.73 -4.18 3.66
N ASP A 39 13.74 -3.03 4.35
CA ASP A 39 13.66 -2.95 5.82
C ASP A 39 12.42 -3.67 6.36
N ILE A 40 11.25 -3.47 5.73
CA ILE A 40 10.01 -4.16 6.10
C ILE A 40 10.15 -5.69 5.94
N LYS A 41 10.84 -6.16 4.90
CA LYS A 41 11.07 -7.60 4.72
C LYS A 41 11.97 -8.16 5.82
N GLU A 42 13.00 -7.42 6.22
CA GLU A 42 13.90 -7.82 7.31
C GLU A 42 13.14 -7.96 8.63
N VAL A 43 12.26 -7.01 8.96
CA VAL A 43 11.39 -7.12 10.15
C VAL A 43 10.48 -8.34 10.10
N TYR A 44 9.87 -8.65 8.95
CA TYR A 44 9.09 -9.88 8.82
C TYR A 44 9.96 -11.14 8.92
N ALA A 45 11.19 -11.11 8.41
CA ALA A 45 12.12 -12.23 8.53
C ALA A 45 12.56 -12.45 9.98
N GLU A 46 12.85 -11.38 10.71
CA GLU A 46 13.11 -11.41 12.15
C GLU A 46 11.93 -11.99 12.92
N ALA A 47 10.71 -11.51 12.65
CA ALA A 47 9.50 -12.04 13.28
C ALA A 47 9.34 -13.55 13.02
N LYS A 48 9.63 -14.01 11.79
CA LYS A 48 9.64 -15.44 11.45
C LYS A 48 10.69 -16.21 12.25
N GLY A 49 11.91 -15.67 12.38
CA GLY A 49 12.99 -16.27 13.18
C GLY A 49 12.64 -16.38 14.66
N ASN A 50 11.84 -15.45 15.17
CA ASN A 50 11.30 -15.46 16.53
C ASN A 50 10.03 -16.33 16.70
N GLY A 51 9.60 -17.06 15.67
CA GLY A 51 8.48 -18.00 15.74
C GLY A 51 7.10 -17.41 15.44
N PHE A 52 7.00 -16.16 14.99
CA PHE A 52 5.71 -15.57 14.61
C PHE A 52 5.28 -16.00 13.20
N ASP A 53 3.97 -16.21 13.01
CA ASP A 53 3.38 -16.42 11.69
C ASP A 53 3.28 -15.08 10.93
N THR A 54 4.21 -14.87 10.01
CA THR A 54 4.27 -13.68 9.16
C THR A 54 3.03 -13.47 8.27
N LYS A 55 2.27 -14.53 7.91
CA LYS A 55 1.02 -14.41 7.16
C LYS A 55 -0.06 -13.75 8.03
N ILE A 56 -0.13 -14.13 9.30
CA ILE A 56 -1.06 -13.53 10.27
C ILE A 56 -0.64 -12.11 10.62
N LEU A 57 0.65 -11.84 10.80
CA LEU A 57 1.15 -10.47 11.02
C LEU A 57 0.79 -9.53 9.86
N LYS A 58 0.96 -9.97 8.60
CA LYS A 58 0.55 -9.17 7.43
C LYS A 58 -0.94 -8.87 7.42
N LYS A 59 -1.78 -9.85 7.80
CA LYS A 59 -3.23 -9.64 7.96
C LYS A 59 -3.51 -8.61 9.06
N ALA A 60 -2.86 -8.72 10.21
CA ALA A 60 -3.04 -7.77 11.31
C ALA A 60 -2.63 -6.33 10.90
N VAL A 61 -1.50 -6.16 10.21
CA VAL A 61 -1.07 -4.86 9.69
C VAL A 61 -2.05 -4.31 8.67
N ALA A 62 -2.59 -5.15 7.78
CA ALA A 62 -3.61 -4.73 6.81
C ALA A 62 -4.91 -4.29 7.50
N LEU A 63 -5.40 -5.04 8.49
CA LEU A 63 -6.58 -4.69 9.28
C LEU A 63 -6.38 -3.37 10.03
N ARG A 64 -5.18 -3.12 10.57
CA ARG A 64 -4.85 -1.87 11.27
C ARG A 64 -4.76 -0.64 10.38
N LYS A 65 -4.68 -0.83 9.05
CA LYS A 65 -4.69 0.27 8.07
C LYS A 65 -6.10 0.68 7.64
N LYS A 66 -7.11 -0.17 7.88
CA LYS A 66 -8.51 0.15 7.58
C LYS A 66 -9.04 1.17 8.58
N ASP A 67 -10.07 1.90 8.16
CA ASP A 67 -10.83 2.74 9.06
C ASP A 67 -11.51 1.88 10.16
N PRO A 68 -11.50 2.30 11.44
CA PRO A 68 -12.11 1.52 12.51
C PRO A 68 -13.59 1.21 12.31
N ALA A 69 -14.36 2.14 11.74
CA ALA A 69 -15.79 1.95 11.51
C ALA A 69 -16.04 0.97 10.36
N GLU A 70 -15.27 1.10 9.26
CA GLU A 70 -15.31 0.13 8.15
C GLU A 70 -14.97 -1.28 8.64
N ARG A 71 -13.95 -1.41 9.50
CA ARG A 71 -13.56 -2.70 10.09
C ARG A 71 -14.68 -3.31 10.94
N GLU A 72 -15.33 -2.50 11.77
CA GLU A 72 -16.43 -2.94 12.65
C GLU A 72 -17.66 -3.37 11.84
N GLU A 73 -18.01 -2.62 10.80
CA GLU A 73 -19.09 -2.98 9.88
C GLU A 73 -18.80 -4.30 9.17
N GLU A 74 -17.61 -4.47 8.59
CA GLU A 74 -17.19 -5.72 7.95
C GLU A 74 -17.20 -6.90 8.92
N GLU A 75 -16.72 -6.71 10.16
CA GLU A 75 -16.66 -7.75 11.19
C GLU A 75 -18.07 -8.19 11.63
N THR A 76 -18.99 -7.25 11.77
CA THR A 76 -20.41 -7.51 12.08
C THR A 76 -21.06 -8.36 10.99
N ILE A 77 -20.86 -7.98 9.72
CA ILE A 77 -21.41 -8.73 8.57
C ILE A 77 -20.77 -10.12 8.48
N LEU A 78 -19.45 -10.22 8.68
CA LEU A 78 -18.75 -11.49 8.68
C LEU A 78 -19.27 -12.42 9.78
N GLN A 79 -19.46 -11.91 11.00
CA GLN A 79 -20.03 -12.70 12.10
C GLN A 79 -21.42 -13.23 11.74
N LEU A 80 -22.30 -12.38 11.19
CA LEU A 80 -23.63 -12.80 10.74
C LEU A 80 -23.55 -13.96 9.74
N TYR A 81 -22.63 -13.88 8.77
CA TYR A 81 -22.45 -14.95 7.78
C TYR A 81 -21.86 -16.22 8.41
N LEU A 82 -20.85 -16.11 9.27
CA LEU A 82 -20.26 -17.27 9.94
C LEU A 82 -21.26 -17.95 10.88
N GLN A 83 -22.12 -17.19 11.55
CA GLN A 83 -23.23 -17.72 12.35
C GLN A 83 -24.22 -18.50 11.47
N ALA A 84 -24.66 -17.90 10.37
CA ALA A 84 -25.59 -18.54 9.43
C ALA A 84 -25.00 -19.83 8.80
N LEU A 85 -23.67 -19.89 8.65
CA LEU A 85 -22.95 -21.06 8.15
C LEU A 85 -22.60 -22.09 9.25
N GLY A 86 -22.96 -21.86 10.51
CA GLY A 86 -22.61 -22.75 11.63
C GLY A 86 -21.12 -22.83 11.91
N MET A 87 -20.35 -21.81 11.49
CA MET A 87 -18.89 -21.74 11.64
C MET A 87 -18.45 -20.99 12.90
N LEU A 88 -19.39 -20.38 13.63
CA LEU A 88 -19.18 -19.88 14.98
C LEU A 88 -19.64 -20.93 16.00
N PRO A 89 -18.97 -21.02 17.17
CA PRO A 89 -19.52 -21.80 18.26
C PRO A 89 -20.96 -21.36 18.49
N GLN A 90 -21.91 -22.31 18.51
CA GLN A 90 -23.21 -22.02 19.08
C GLN A 90 -22.92 -21.69 20.54
N GLU A 91 -23.30 -20.50 21.02
CA GLU A 91 -23.39 -20.32 22.46
C GLU A 91 -24.38 -21.39 22.92
N GLU A 92 -23.89 -22.41 23.63
CA GLU A 92 -24.75 -23.40 24.26
C GLU A 92 -25.65 -22.58 25.20
N ASP A 93 -26.91 -22.41 24.82
CA ASP A 93 -27.97 -21.94 25.71
C ASP A 93 -28.14 -23.01 26.80
N ASP A 94 -27.20 -23.04 27.76
CA ASP A 94 -27.26 -23.84 28.97
C ASP A 94 -28.32 -23.22 29.91
N ILE A 95 -29.62 -23.42 29.61
CA ILE A 95 -30.74 -23.37 30.59
C ILE A 95 -31.82 -24.39 30.22
#